data_AF-A0A967PA22-F1
#
_entry.id   AF-A0A967PA22-F1
#
_cell.length_a   1.000
_cell.length_b   1.000
_cell.length_c   1.000
_cell.angle_alpha   90.00
_cell.angle_beta   90.00
_cell.angle_gamma   90.00
#
_symmetry.space_group_name_H-M   'P 1'
#
loop_
_entity.id
_entity.type
_entity.pdbx_description
1 polymer ?
#
loop_
_entity_poly.entity_id
_entity_poly.type
_entity_poly.pdbx_seq_one_letter_code
_entity_poly.pdbx_strand_id
1 'polypeptide(L)'
;MQQPIPIWIGAFTEPAIRRAARIGAPLYVPAIGVIPIIKALFGMHSSMLEEYGHNPQEIEKPLVREMYISDKKSDDACGKISKKMLRTRQKGAHPGILC
;
A
#
# COMPACT_ATOMS: atom_id res chain seq x y z
N MET A 1 -0.59 -27.03 17.37
CA MET A 1 -0.82 -26.77 15.93
C MET A 1 -0.47 -25.32 15.65
N GLN A 2 0.27 -25.04 14.58
CA GLN A 2 0.54 -23.68 14.13
C GLN A 2 -0.69 -23.15 13.38
N GLN A 3 -1.11 -21.92 13.67
CA GLN A 3 -2.18 -21.27 12.91
C GLN A 3 -1.67 -20.89 11.51
N PRO A 4 -2.55 -20.90 10.49
CA PRO A 4 -2.16 -20.50 9.13
C PRO A 4 -1.57 -19.08 9.13
N ILE A 5 -0.43 -18.92 8.47
CA ILE A 5 0.24 -17.63 8.33
C ILE A 5 -0.57 -16.78 7.35
N PRO A 6 -0.95 -15.54 7.69
CA PRO A 6 -1.64 -14.67 6.75
C PRO A 6 -0.73 -14.34 5.56
N ILE A 7 -1.24 -14.57 4.34
CA ILE A 7 -0.53 -14.27 3.09
C ILE A 7 -1.21 -13.07 2.42
N TRP A 8 -0.42 -12.04 2.13
CA TRP A 8 -0.86 -10.87 1.36
C TRP A 8 -0.13 -10.81 0.02
N ILE A 9 -0.82 -10.37 -1.04
CA ILE A 9 -0.26 -10.32 -2.39
C ILE A 9 0.00 -8.86 -2.77
N GLY A 10 1.27 -8.52 -3.00
CA GLY A 10 1.65 -7.22 -3.57
C GLY A 10 1.47 -7.21 -5.09
N ALA A 11 0.52 -6.42 -5.59
CA ALA A 11 0.20 -6.35 -7.02
C ALA A 11 -0.34 -4.97 -7.45
N PHE A 12 -0.12 -4.63 -8.73
CA PHE A 12 -0.56 -3.37 -9.34
C PHE A 12 -1.20 -3.51 -10.71
N THR A 13 -1.00 -4.66 -11.35
CA THR A 13 -1.55 -4.93 -12.68
C THR A 13 -2.79 -5.79 -12.53
N GLU A 14 -3.77 -5.55 -13.39
CA GLU A 14 -5.03 -6.30 -13.42
C GLU A 14 -4.83 -7.83 -13.37
N PRO A 15 -3.91 -8.45 -14.15
CA PRO A 15 -3.71 -9.90 -14.08
C PRO A 15 -3.21 -10.39 -12.71
N ALA A 16 -2.39 -9.60 -12.03
CA ALA A 16 -1.87 -9.94 -10.71
C ALA A 16 -2.92 -9.73 -9.61
N ILE A 17 -3.71 -8.66 -9.70
CA ILE A 17 -4.84 -8.38 -8.80
C ILE A 17 -5.90 -9.47 -8.93
N ARG A 18 -6.20 -9.90 -10.18
CA ARG A 18 -7.12 -11.01 -10.45
C ARG A 18 -6.67 -12.32 -9.81
N ARG A 19 -5.37 -12.64 -9.88
CA ARG A 19 -4.82 -13.83 -9.20
C ARG A 19 -4.97 -13.75 -7.68
N ALA A 20 -4.77 -12.57 -7.08
CA ALA A 20 -4.98 -12.37 -5.64
C ALA A 20 -6.46 -12.57 -5.26
N ALA A 21 -7.38 -11.98 -6.02
CA ALA A 21 -8.81 -12.13 -5.80
C ALA A 21 -9.29 -13.59 -5.96
N ARG A 22 -8.76 -14.32 -6.95
CA ARG A 22 -9.12 -15.73 -7.20
C ARG A 22 -8.90 -16.63 -5.98
N ILE A 23 -7.84 -16.37 -5.22
CA ILE A 23 -7.50 -17.14 -4.01
C ILE A 23 -8.04 -16.51 -2.71
N GLY A 24 -8.85 -15.45 -2.81
CA GLY A 24 -9.37 -14.73 -1.64
C GLY A 24 -8.29 -14.02 -0.81
N ALA A 25 -7.12 -13.73 -1.39
CA ALA A 25 -6.03 -13.11 -0.64
C ALA A 25 -6.17 -11.58 -0.59
N PRO A 26 -5.83 -10.95 0.55
CA PRO A 26 -5.69 -9.49 0.65
C PRO A 26 -4.70 -8.92 -0.37
N LEU A 27 -5.06 -7.77 -0.95
CA LEU A 27 -4.18 -6.99 -1.81
C LEU A 27 -3.32 -6.04 -0.96
N TYR A 28 -2.00 -6.20 -1.03
CA TYR A 28 -1.04 -5.30 -0.43
C TYR A 28 -0.68 -4.15 -1.37
N VAL A 29 -0.90 -2.91 -0.91
CA VAL A 29 -0.58 -1.69 -1.67
C VAL A 29 0.52 -0.90 -0.95
N PRO A 30 1.73 -0.78 -1.53
CA PRO A 30 2.82 -0.03 -0.91
C PRO A 30 2.68 1.49 -1.14
N ALA A 31 3.57 2.24 -0.48
CA ALA A 31 3.56 3.70 -0.39
C ALA A 31 3.97 4.45 -1.68
N ILE A 32 3.39 4.11 -2.84
CA ILE A 32 3.72 4.73 -4.14
C ILE A 32 2.52 5.36 -4.87
N GLY A 33 1.29 5.14 -4.38
CA GLY A 33 0.07 5.67 -5.00
C GLY A 33 -0.54 6.88 -4.28
N VAL A 34 -1.05 7.84 -5.07
CA VAL A 34 -2.02 8.85 -4.60
C VAL A 34 -3.36 8.18 -4.27
N ILE A 35 -4.18 8.82 -3.43
CA ILE A 35 -5.46 8.25 -2.95
C ILE A 35 -6.37 7.75 -4.10
N PRO A 36 -6.54 8.48 -5.22
CA PRO A 36 -7.39 8.00 -6.32
C PRO A 36 -6.94 6.66 -6.92
N ILE A 37 -5.62 6.48 -7.11
CA ILE A 37 -5.05 5.23 -7.65
C ILE A 37 -5.33 4.07 -6.69
N ILE A 38 -5.15 4.30 -5.39
CA ILE A 38 -5.37 3.27 -4.38
C ILE A 38 -6.83 2.84 -4.31
N LYS A 39 -7.76 3.80 -4.39
CA LYS A 39 -9.19 3.50 -4.48
C LYS A 39 -9.50 2.65 -5.71
N ALA A 40 -8.90 2.94 -6.86
CA ALA A 40 -9.08 2.16 -8.07
C ALA A 40 -8.56 0.71 -7.92
N LEU A 41 -7.38 0.52 -7.33
CA LEU A 41 -6.81 -0.81 -7.07
C LEU A 41 -7.68 -1.64 -6.13
N PHE A 42 -8.12 -1.07 -5.00
CA PHE A 42 -9.01 -1.77 -4.08
C PHE A 42 -10.40 -2.01 -4.66
N GLY A 43 -10.92 -1.10 -5.48
CA GLY A 43 -12.19 -1.28 -6.19
C GLY A 43 -12.13 -2.45 -7.16
N MET A 44 -11.07 -2.52 -7.98
CA MET A 44 -10.83 -3.63 -8.90
C MET A 44 -10.72 -4.97 -8.17
N HIS A 45 -9.94 -5.02 -7.08
CA HIS A 45 -9.80 -6.23 -6.26
C HIS A 45 -11.13 -6.66 -5.62
N SER A 46 -11.91 -5.70 -5.09
CA SER A 46 -13.21 -5.99 -4.47
C SER A 46 -14.21 -6.57 -5.48
N SER A 47 -14.30 -5.99 -6.69
CA SER A 47 -15.16 -6.53 -7.76
C SER A 47 -14.76 -7.96 -8.15
N MET A 48 -13.46 -8.23 -8.25
CA MET A 48 -12.98 -9.57 -8.61
C MET A 48 -13.18 -10.58 -7.47
N LEU A 49 -13.12 -10.15 -6.21
CA LEU A 49 -13.45 -11.01 -5.07
C LEU A 49 -14.91 -11.46 -5.16
N GLU A 50 -15.84 -10.54 -5.43
CA GLU A 50 -17.27 -10.85 -5.62
C GLU A 50 -17.46 -11.83 -6.80
N GLU A 51 -16.80 -11.60 -7.94
CA GLU A 51 -16.83 -12.50 -9.11
C GLU A 51 -16.41 -13.94 -8.76
N TYR A 52 -15.47 -14.11 -7.84
CA TYR A 52 -14.98 -15.42 -7.40
C TYR A 52 -15.70 -15.98 -6.15
N GLY A 53 -16.76 -15.32 -5.69
CA GLY A 53 -17.58 -15.77 -4.55
C GLY A 53 -16.99 -15.47 -3.18
N HIS A 54 -16.02 -14.56 -3.09
CA HIS A 54 -15.46 -14.07 -1.81
C HIS A 54 -16.19 -12.81 -1.37
N ASN A 55 -16.36 -12.64 -0.05
CA ASN A 55 -16.95 -11.44 0.54
C ASN A 55 -15.88 -10.33 0.71
N PRO A 56 -15.88 -9.22 -0.05
CA PRO A 56 -14.84 -8.19 0.06
C PRO A 56 -14.80 -7.47 1.40
N GLN A 57 -15.88 -7.50 2.18
CA GLN A 57 -15.97 -6.88 3.50
C GLN A 57 -15.23 -7.70 4.57
N GLU A 58 -14.99 -8.99 4.31
CA GLU A 58 -14.22 -9.89 5.18
C GLU A 58 -12.72 -9.92 4.83
N ILE A 59 -12.32 -9.31 3.71
CA ILE A 59 -10.93 -9.28 3.26
C ILE A 59 -10.23 -7.99 3.72
N GLU A 60 -9.11 -8.15 4.41
CA GLU A 60 -8.25 -7.05 4.83
C GLU A 60 -7.72 -6.21 3.65
N LYS A 61 -7.49 -4.91 3.89
CA LYS A 61 -6.98 -3.96 2.88
C LYS A 61 -5.69 -3.29 3.38
N PRO A 62 -4.57 -4.04 3.44
CA PRO A 62 -3.31 -3.50 3.94
C PRO A 62 -2.76 -2.41 3.01
N LEU A 63 -2.56 -1.21 3.58
CA LEU A 63 -2.02 -0.03 2.90
C LEU A 63 -0.80 0.48 3.66
N VAL A 64 0.35 0.56 2.99
CA VAL A 64 1.55 1.13 3.59
C VAL A 64 1.61 2.63 3.35
N ARG A 65 1.92 3.35 4.43
CA ARG A 65 2.17 4.80 4.43
C ARG A 65 3.43 5.11 5.22
N GLU A 66 4.28 5.92 4.61
CA GLU A 66 5.37 6.56 5.33
C GLU A 66 4.82 7.82 5.99
N MET A 67 4.94 7.88 7.31
CA MET A 67 4.47 9.02 8.11
C MET A 67 5.56 9.46 9.07
N TYR A 68 5.72 10.78 9.19
CA TYR A 68 6.65 11.40 10.12
C TYR A 68 5.86 12.26 11.10
N ILE A 69 6.13 12.07 12.39
CA ILE A 69 5.45 12.77 13.48
C ILE A 69 6.48 13.66 14.17
N SER A 70 6.14 14.93 14.40
CA SER A 70 6.98 15.90 15.11
C SER A 70 6.12 16.80 15.98
N ASP A 71 6.72 17.25 17.09
CA ASP A 71 6.27 18.32 17.97
C ASP A 71 6.47 19.73 17.36
N LYS A 72 7.16 19.85 16.22
CA LYS A 72 7.48 21.11 15.55
C LYS A 72 6.46 21.43 14.47
N LYS A 73 6.39 22.71 14.07
CA LYS A 73 5.57 23.14 12.94
C LYS A 73 5.95 22.35 11.68
N SER A 74 4.94 22.08 10.85
CA SER A 74 5.04 21.26 9.63
C SER A 74 6.23 21.65 8.75
N ASP A 75 6.43 22.94 8.50
CA ASP A 75 7.49 23.42 7.61
C ASP A 75 8.89 23.08 8.13
N ASP A 76 9.13 23.28 9.43
CA ASP A 76 10.39 22.93 10.09
C ASP A 76 10.65 21.42 10.11
N ALA A 77 9.58 20.63 10.23
CA ALA A 77 9.63 19.18 10.20
C ALA A 77 9.90 18.65 8.78
N CYS A 78 9.13 19.07 7.77
CA CYS A 78 9.33 18.69 6.34
C CYS A 78 10.76 19.06 5.90
N GLY A 79 11.27 20.25 6.27
CA GLY A 79 12.62 20.67 5.91
C GLY A 79 13.73 19.75 6.44
N LYS A 80 13.58 19.20 7.65
CA LYS A 80 14.54 18.24 8.25
C LYS A 80 14.41 16.85 7.65
N ILE A 81 13.19 16.39 7.44
CA ILE A 81 12.90 15.08 6.85
C ILE A 81 13.46 15.01 5.43
N SER A 82 13.20 16.02 4.60
CA SER A 82 13.70 16.09 3.22
C SER A 82 15.22 16.03 3.15
N LYS A 83 15.93 16.77 4.01
CA LYS A 83 17.40 16.73 4.09
C LYS A 83 17.93 15.34 4.50
N LYS A 84 17.26 14.67 5.45
CA LYS A 84 17.62 13.32 5.89
C LYS A 84 17.36 12.30 4.78
N MET A 85 16.21 12.37 4.11
CA MET A 85 15.85 11.49 2.98
C MET A 85 16.80 11.64 1.80
N LEU A 86 17.19 12.86 1.42
CA LEU A 86 18.15 13.09 0.33
C LEU A 86 19.50 12.42 0.60
N ARG A 87 19.99 12.47 1.85
CA ARG A 87 21.20 11.76 2.27
C ARG A 87 21.05 10.24 2.19
N THR A 88 19.86 9.70 2.48
CA THR A 88 19.57 8.27 2.37
C THR A 88 19.37 7.84 0.91
N ARG A 89 18.79 8.70 0.05
CA ARG A 89 18.59 8.44 -1.39
C ARG A 89 19.89 8.32 -2.18
N GLN A 90 20.92 9.09 -1.83
CA GLN A 90 22.27 8.91 -2.39
C GLN A 90 22.87 7.52 -2.09
N LYS A 91 22.25 6.74 -1.17
CA LYS A 91 22.62 5.36 -0.84
C LYS A 91 21.65 4.30 -1.39
N GLY A 92 20.69 4.67 -2.27
CA GLY A 92 19.95 3.74 -3.13
C GLY A 92 18.51 3.35 -2.71
N ALA A 93 17.55 4.29 -2.65
CA ALA A 93 16.12 3.96 -2.50
C ALA A 93 15.16 4.87 -3.30
N HIS A 94 14.06 4.30 -3.79
CA HIS A 94 13.06 4.80 -4.76
C HIS A 94 12.32 6.11 -4.39
N PRO A 95 11.60 6.75 -5.35
CA PRO A 95 11.07 8.09 -5.18
C PRO A 95 9.59 8.14 -4.73
N GLY A 96 9.29 9.07 -3.81
CA GLY A 96 7.98 9.72 -3.74
C GLY A 96 7.53 10.13 -2.33
N ILE A 97 7.60 11.42 -1.99
CA ILE A 97 6.66 12.07 -1.06
C ILE A 97 6.38 13.47 -1.59
N LEU A 98 5.09 13.80 -1.72
CA LEU A 98 4.58 15.16 -1.79
C LEU A 98 4.43 15.61 -0.32
N CYS A 99 5.28 16.53 0.15
CA CYS A 99 4.76 17.58 1.02
C CYS A 99 3.87 18.43 0.07
#